data_AF-A0A2Z6N0E6-F1
#
_entry.id   AF-A0A2Z6N0E6-F1
#
_cell.length_a   1.000
_cell.length_b   1.000
_cell.length_c   1.000
_cell.angle_alpha   90.00
_cell.angle_beta   90.00
_cell.angle_gamma   90.00
#
_symmetry.space_group_name_H-M   'P 1'
#
loop_
_entity.id
_entity.type
_entity.pdbx_description
1 polymer ?
#
loop_
_entity_poly.entity_id
_entity_poly.type
_entity_poly.pdbx_seq_one_letter_code
_entity_poly.pdbx_strand_id
1 'polypeptide(L)'
;MSSVDLHTHYSYQIMLPEAIAIVMAPTDTESPHGIFHLSDPGGVSVIRNCQQRGFHPHEEPSDGSPIYEHCSHVYMNANMKFDVIDLREK
;
A
#
# COMPACT_ATOMS: atom_id res chain seq x y z
N MET A 1 2.72 4.92 -3.35
CA MET A 1 1.36 4.42 -3.64
C MET A 1 0.54 5.56 -4.23
N SER A 2 -0.17 5.32 -5.33
CA SER A 2 -1.05 6.32 -5.93
C SER A 2 -2.34 6.48 -5.11
N SER A 3 -3.09 7.56 -5.35
CA SER A 3 -4.42 7.79 -4.75
C SER A 3 -5.34 6.56 -4.81
N VAL A 4 -5.38 5.90 -5.98
CA VAL A 4 -6.20 4.69 -6.18
C VAL A 4 -5.67 3.51 -5.37
N ASP A 5 -4.36 3.35 -5.28
CA ASP A 5 -3.73 2.30 -4.48
C ASP A 5 -4.04 2.50 -2.98
N LEU A 6 -4.01 3.74 -2.49
CA LEU A 6 -4.32 4.08 -1.10
C LEU A 6 -5.74 3.68 -0.72
N HIS A 7 -6.73 4.06 -1.54
CA HIS A 7 -8.12 3.68 -1.33
C HIS A 7 -8.34 2.16 -1.44
N THR A 8 -7.62 1.50 -2.35
CA THR A 8 -7.68 0.04 -2.48
C THR A 8 -7.13 -0.63 -1.22
N HIS A 9 -5.92 -0.26 -0.83
CA HIS A 9 -5.21 -0.88 0.29
C HIS A 9 -5.85 -0.60 1.65
N TYR A 10 -6.48 0.57 1.84
CA TYR A 10 -7.25 0.90 3.03
C TYR A 10 -8.22 -0.21 3.44
N SER A 11 -8.99 -0.73 2.47
CA SER A 11 -9.97 -1.78 2.75
C SER A 11 -9.33 -3.07 3.28
N TYR A 12 -8.16 -3.45 2.73
CA TYR A 12 -7.40 -4.61 3.20
C TYR A 12 -6.84 -4.40 4.60
N GLN A 13 -6.22 -3.25 4.86
CA GLN A 13 -5.57 -2.97 6.15
C GLN A 13 -6.55 -2.82 7.31
N ILE A 14 -7.76 -2.29 7.07
CA ILE A 14 -8.81 -2.25 8.10
C ILE A 14 -9.30 -3.65 8.48
N MET A 15 -9.32 -4.59 7.53
CA MET A 15 -9.72 -5.97 7.80
C MET A 15 -8.59 -6.81 8.41
N LEU A 16 -7.35 -6.53 8.03
CA LEU A 16 -6.15 -7.20 8.52
C LEU A 16 -5.05 -6.14 8.73
N PRO A 17 -4.79 -5.72 9.98
CA PRO A 17 -3.82 -4.66 10.29
C PRO A 17 -2.43 -4.90 9.70
N GLU A 18 -2.04 -6.16 9.54
CA GLU A 18 -0.74 -6.58 8.98
C GLU A 18 -0.72 -6.61 7.45
N ALA A 19 -1.81 -6.29 6.75
CA ALA A 19 -1.86 -6.28 5.28
C ALA A 19 -0.78 -5.37 4.69
N ILE A 20 -0.20 -5.79 3.56
CA ILE A 20 0.86 -5.05 2.86
C ILE A 20 0.48 -4.79 1.40
N ALA A 21 0.97 -3.68 0.86
CA ALA A 21 0.92 -3.34 -0.56
C ALA A 21 2.33 -3.44 -1.16
N ILE A 22 2.52 -4.35 -2.11
CA ILE A 22 3.77 -4.47 -2.87
C ILE A 22 3.61 -3.71 -4.18
N VAL A 23 4.50 -2.74 -4.42
CA VAL A 23 4.55 -1.95 -5.66
C VAL A 23 5.83 -2.30 -6.39
N MET A 24 5.72 -2.65 -7.66
CA MET A 24 6.86 -2.94 -8.53
C MET A 24 7.11 -1.76 -9.47
N ALA A 25 8.35 -1.26 -9.52
CA ALA A 25 8.80 -0.18 -10.40
C ALA A 25 10.03 -0.64 -11.19
N PRO A 26 9.92 -1.61 -12.11
CA PRO A 26 11.08 -2.28 -12.73
C PRO A 26 11.98 -1.37 -13.57
N THR A 27 11.51 -0.18 -13.95
CA THR A 27 12.30 0.84 -14.67
C THR A 27 13.07 1.77 -13.72
N ASP A 28 12.76 1.76 -12.43
CA ASP A 28 13.48 2.51 -11.40
C ASP A 28 14.69 1.69 -10.95
N THR A 29 15.89 2.19 -11.26
CA THR A 29 17.14 1.51 -10.92
C THR A 29 17.54 1.68 -9.45
N GLU A 30 16.99 2.67 -8.75
CA GLU A 30 17.31 2.93 -7.34
C GLU A 30 16.37 2.16 -6.40
N SER A 31 15.07 2.10 -6.75
CA SER A 31 14.05 1.44 -5.95
C SER A 31 13.10 0.61 -6.82
N PRO A 32 13.52 -0.60 -7.24
CA PRO A 32 12.76 -1.42 -8.20
C PRO A 32 11.46 -1.99 -7.60
N HIS A 33 11.31 -1.96 -6.28
CA HIS A 33 10.10 -2.35 -5.58
C HIS A 33 9.99 -1.64 -4.22
N GLY A 34 8.76 -1.54 -3.72
CA GLY A 34 8.50 -1.10 -2.36
C GLY A 34 7.37 -1.91 -1.71
N ILE A 35 7.43 -2.04 -0.39
CA ILE A 35 6.46 -2.77 0.43
C ILE A 35 5.93 -1.80 1.47
N PHE A 36 4.63 -1.49 1.41
CA PHE A 36 4.03 -0.37 2.13
C PHE A 36 2.78 -0.77 2.90
N HIS A 37 2.46 0.03 3.91
CA HIS A 37 1.15 0.07 4.57
C HIS A 37 0.75 1.55 4.79
N LEU A 38 -0.53 1.81 5.03
CA LEU A 38 -0.97 3.12 5.51
C LEU A 38 -0.45 3.34 6.92
N SER A 39 0.00 4.56 7.21
CA SER A 39 0.31 4.95 8.57
C SER A 39 -0.97 4.92 9.42
N ASP A 40 -0.86 4.43 10.65
CA ASP A 40 -1.98 4.28 11.58
C ASP A 40 -1.65 5.05 12.87
N PRO A 41 -2.46 6.06 13.27
CA PRO A 41 -3.78 6.41 12.74
C PRO A 41 -3.82 7.41 11.58
N GLY A 42 -2.72 8.11 11.29
CA GLY A 42 -2.70 9.27 10.39
C GLY A 42 -3.27 8.99 8.99
N GLY A 43 -2.58 8.18 8.20
CA GLY A 43 -2.95 7.83 6.83
C GLY A 43 -4.27 7.08 6.75
N VAL A 44 -4.52 6.15 7.67
CA VAL A 44 -5.79 5.43 7.78
C VAL A 44 -6.96 6.40 7.95
N SER A 45 -6.82 7.41 8.80
CA SER A 45 -7.85 8.43 9.03
C SER A 45 -8.09 9.31 7.80
N VAL A 46 -7.02 9.75 7.11
CA VAL A 46 -7.12 10.55 5.89
C VAL A 46 -7.90 9.81 4.80
N ILE A 47 -7.56 8.55 4.53
CA ILE A 47 -8.21 7.77 3.47
C ILE A 47 -9.65 7.39 3.86
N ARG A 48 -9.89 7.06 5.13
CA ARG A 48 -11.25 6.77 5.65
C ARG A 48 -12.23 7.92 5.41
N ASN A 49 -11.78 9.16 5.58
CA ASN A 49 -12.64 10.34 5.50
C ASN A 49 -12.72 10.92 4.09
N CYS A 50 -11.93 10.42 3.13
CA CYS A 50 -11.98 10.88 1.75
C CYS A 50 -13.17 10.29 0.97
N GLN A 51 -13.95 11.16 0.34
CA GLN A 51 -15.13 10.80 -0.47
C GLN A 51 -14.91 11.00 -1.98
N GLN A 52 -13.71 11.44 -2.39
CA GLN A 52 -13.40 11.69 -3.80
C GLN A 52 -13.18 10.38 -4.55
N ARG A 53 -13.33 10.42 -5.87
CA ARG A 53 -13.18 9.26 -6.77
C ARG A 53 -12.19 9.56 -7.88
N GLY A 54 -11.56 8.53 -8.43
CA GLY A 54 -10.52 8.66 -9.44
C GLY A 54 -9.20 9.17 -8.85
N PHE A 55 -8.28 9.62 -9.70
CA PHE A 55 -6.99 10.15 -9.26
C PHE A 55 -7.15 11.56 -8.68
N HIS A 56 -6.81 11.72 -7.41
CA HIS A 56 -6.85 13.01 -6.71
C HIS A 56 -5.78 13.06 -5.61
N PRO A 57 -5.28 14.25 -5.24
CA PRO A 57 -4.36 14.40 -4.12
C PRO A 57 -5.07 14.24 -2.78
N HIS A 58 -4.31 13.87 -1.75
CA HIS A 58 -4.75 13.80 -0.36
C HIS A 58 -3.95 14.79 0.49
N GLU A 59 -4.59 15.38 1.50
CA GLU A 59 -3.93 16.25 2.47
C GLU A 59 -3.02 15.44 3.41
N GLU A 60 -2.00 16.10 3.95
CA GLU A 60 -1.13 15.49 4.94
C GLU A 60 -1.90 15.19 6.23
N PRO A 61 -1.66 14.03 6.87
CA PRO A 61 -2.16 13.74 8.21
C PRO A 61 -1.86 14.86 9.22
N SER A 62 -2.79 15.11 10.15
CA SER A 62 -2.67 16.17 11.16
C SER A 62 -1.51 15.96 12.15
N ASP A 63 -1.01 14.73 12.26
CA ASP A 63 0.13 14.37 13.10
C ASP A 63 1.49 14.54 12.38
N GLY A 64 1.49 14.98 11.12
CA GLY A 64 2.69 15.16 10.30
C GLY A 64 3.31 13.85 9.81
N SER A 65 2.66 12.70 10.05
CA SER A 65 3.08 11.43 9.48
C SER A 65 2.83 11.40 7.97
N PRO A 66 3.59 10.63 7.18
CA PRO A 66 3.22 10.38 5.79
C PRO A 66 1.93 9.57 5.73
N ILE A 67 1.16 9.67 4.64
CA ILE A 67 -0.07 8.86 4.46
C ILE A 67 0.24 7.35 4.44
N TYR A 68 1.43 7.00 3.96
CA TYR A 68 1.89 5.61 3.92
C TYR A 68 3.40 5.54 4.18
N GLU A 69 3.84 4.38 4.65
CA GLU A 69 5.24 4.14 5.00
C GLU A 69 5.68 2.73 4.63
N HIS A 70 6.99 2.50 4.66
CA HIS A 70 7.55 1.18 4.42
C HIS A 70 7.20 0.23 5.57
N CYS A 71 6.79 -1.00 5.26
CA CYS A 71 6.46 -1.99 6.28
C CYS A 71 7.70 -2.41 7.08
N SER A 72 7.61 -2.32 8.40
CA SER A 72 8.65 -2.80 9.33
C SER A 72 8.42 -4.26 9.78
N HIS A 73 7.20 -4.78 9.62
CA HIS A 73 6.77 -6.11 10.04
C HIS A 73 6.85 -7.18 8.94
N VAL A 74 7.66 -6.94 7.90
CA VAL A 74 7.84 -7.87 6.78
C VAL A 74 9.22 -8.52 6.83
N TYR A 75 9.25 -9.84 6.68
CA TYR A 75 10.48 -10.61 6.55
C TYR A 75 10.60 -11.20 5.14
N MET A 76 11.68 -10.86 4.44
CA MET A 76 11.95 -11.36 3.09
C MET A 76 12.75 -12.65 3.13
N ASN A 77 12.19 -13.72 2.54
CA ASN A 77 12.84 -15.03 2.47
C ASN A 77 12.89 -15.53 1.02
N ALA A 78 14.08 -15.54 0.42
CA ALA A 78 14.31 -16.00 -0.94
C ALA A 78 14.07 -17.51 -1.14
N ASN A 79 14.06 -18.29 -0.06
CA ASN A 79 13.85 -19.74 -0.10
C ASN A 79 12.38 -20.13 0.15
N MET A 80 11.49 -19.14 0.31
CA MET A 80 10.07 -19.42 0.50
C MET A 80 9.46 -19.94 -0.79
N LYS A 81 8.82 -21.10 -0.72
CA LYS A 81 8.06 -21.65 -1.86
C LYS A 81 6.74 -20.91 -2.00
N PHE A 82 6.37 -20.58 -3.23
CA PHE A 82 5.09 -19.96 -3.57
C PHE A 82 4.58 -20.51 -4.91
N ASP A 83 3.26 -20.49 -5.07
CA ASP A 83 2.58 -20.87 -6.31
C ASP A 83 1.96 -19.61 -6.95
N VAL A 84 2.02 -19.53 -8.28
CA VAL A 84 1.36 -18.47 -9.05
C VAL A 84 0.19 -19.07 -9.80
N ILE A 85 -1.02 -18.62 -9.48
CA ILE A 85 -2.26 -19.04 -10.14
C ILE A 85 -2.76 -17.89 -11.00
N ASP A 86 -2.70 -18.05 -12.33
CA ASP A 86 -3.21 -17.09 -13.30
C ASP A 86 -4.59 -17.52 -13.79
N LEU A 87 -5.61 -16.69 -13.53
CA LEU A 87 -7.01 -16.96 -13.85
C LEU A 87 -7.52 -16.21 -15.09
N ARG A 88 -6.66 -15.53 -15.85
CA ARG A 88 -7.07 -14.81 -17.06
C ARG A 88 -7.51 -15.79 -18.16
N GLU A 89 -8.64 -15.52 -18.79
CA GLU A 89 -9.04 -16.22 -20.02
C GLU A 89 -8.05 -15.89 -21.15
N LYS A 90 -7.81 -16.86 -22.04
CA LYS A 90 -6.89 -16.72 -23.19
C LYS A 90 -7.49 -15.90 -24.32
#